data_AF-A0A3A0AI95-F1
#
_entry.id   AF-A0A3A0AI95-F1
#
_cell.length_a   1.000
_cell.length_b   1.000
_cell.length_c   1.000
_cell.angle_alpha   90.00
_cell.angle_beta   90.00
_cell.angle_gamma   90.00
#
_symmetry.space_group_name_H-M   'P 1'
#
loop_
_entity.id
_entity.type
_entity.pdbx_description
1 polymer ?
#
loop_
_entity_poly.entity_id
_entity_poly.type
_entity_poly.pdbx_seq_one_letter_code
_entity_poly.pdbx_strand_id
1 'polypeptide(L)'
;MDDKRSVRALYKKLLSLYPRAFREQLGESMEQTFNDLCNERRQQPVRKLFGFVLWLFLETAVGIIKEHVRRIRQGDMMKAITTGLRSPALISFILVLPFMALEALLNPANAGGALDFFLLFGVLWLLPLVFIVILAPVVRNGRAGISIMANPLNLLLRVVFLALIATMWGGILLDQLPCFLGVPNCD
;
A
#
# COMPACT_ATOMS: atom_id res chain seq x y z
N MET A 1 -24.90 0.55 -0.34
CA MET A 1 -25.63 0.91 -1.58
C MET A 1 -26.79 1.90 -1.38
N ASP A 2 -27.24 2.15 -0.14
CA ASP A 2 -28.39 3.03 0.16
C ASP A 2 -28.12 4.54 0.17
N ASP A 3 -26.87 4.97 0.37
CA ASP A 3 -26.58 6.37 0.68
C ASP A 3 -26.78 7.31 -0.53
N LYS A 4 -26.42 6.86 -1.74
CA LYS A 4 -26.48 7.69 -2.96
C LYS A 4 -27.91 8.01 -3.40
N ARG A 5 -28.85 7.09 -3.20
CA ARG A 5 -30.28 7.30 -3.49
C ARG A 5 -30.91 8.21 -2.45
N SER A 6 -30.56 8.03 -1.18
CA SER A 6 -31.02 8.85 -0.06
C SER A 6 -30.57 10.30 -0.18
N VAL A 7 -29.28 10.54 -0.47
CA VAL A 7 -28.72 11.88 -0.66
C VAL A 7 -29.29 12.57 -1.90
N ARG A 8 -29.43 11.84 -3.02
CA ARG A 8 -30.04 12.38 -4.24
C ARG A 8 -31.52 12.71 -4.04
N ALA A 9 -32.26 11.89 -3.29
CA ALA A 9 -33.67 12.14 -2.96
C ALA A 9 -33.83 13.37 -2.05
N LEU A 10 -32.95 13.53 -1.06
CA LEU A 10 -32.92 14.71 -0.20
C LEU A 10 -32.59 15.98 -0.99
N TYR A 11 -31.60 15.92 -1.88
CA TYR A 11 -31.23 17.06 -2.73
C TYR A 11 -32.34 17.47 -3.69
N LYS A 12 -33.01 16.50 -4.33
CA LYS A 12 -34.21 16.77 -5.15
C LYS A 12 -35.34 17.38 -4.34
N LYS A 13 -35.54 16.95 -3.10
CA LYS A 13 -36.53 17.52 -2.20
C LYS A 13 -36.17 18.96 -1.82
N LEU A 14 -34.89 19.28 -1.68
CA LEU A 14 -34.41 20.64 -1.43
C LEU A 14 -34.63 21.59 -2.62
N LEU A 15 -34.34 21.12 -3.84
CA LEU A 15 -34.60 21.87 -5.08
C LEU A 15 -36.10 22.14 -5.29
N SER A 16 -36.97 21.26 -4.80
CA SER A 16 -38.42 21.43 -4.88
C SER A 16 -38.96 22.59 -4.03
N LEU A 17 -38.18 23.08 -3.06
CA LEU A 17 -38.52 24.20 -2.17
C LEU A 17 -38.26 25.57 -2.82
N TYR A 18 -37.52 25.63 -3.94
CA TYR A 18 -37.25 26.89 -4.63
C TYR A 18 -38.45 27.36 -5.48
N PRO A 19 -38.65 28.69 -5.63
CA PRO A 19 -39.65 29.26 -6.55
C PRO A 19 -39.48 28.76 -7.99
N ARG A 20 -40.59 28.50 -8.69
CA ARG A 20 -40.61 27.83 -10.02
C ARG A 20 -39.68 28.48 -11.06
N ALA A 21 -39.70 29.81 -11.15
CA ALA A 21 -38.88 30.56 -12.12
C ALA A 21 -37.38 30.34 -11.94
N PHE A 22 -36.91 30.15 -10.69
CA PHE A 22 -35.50 29.91 -10.38
C PHE A 22 -35.09 28.45 -10.70
N ARG A 23 -36.00 27.51 -10.47
CA ARG A 23 -35.78 26.07 -10.70
C ARG A 23 -35.66 25.72 -12.18
N GLU A 24 -36.43 26.37 -13.03
CA GLU A 24 -36.39 26.12 -14.48
C GLU A 24 -35.11 26.66 -15.12
N GLN A 25 -34.55 27.76 -14.61
CA GLN A 25 -33.29 28.31 -15.12
C GLN A 25 -32.04 27.60 -14.57
N LEU A 26 -32.05 27.17 -13.31
CA LEU A 26 -30.82 26.72 -12.63
C LEU A 26 -30.87 25.27 -12.14
N GLY A 27 -32.04 24.63 -12.10
CA GLY A 27 -32.22 23.31 -11.50
C GLY A 27 -31.43 22.20 -12.21
N GLU A 28 -31.41 22.20 -13.53
CA GLU A 28 -30.68 21.19 -14.32
C GLU A 28 -29.16 21.37 -14.18
N SER A 29 -28.68 22.60 -14.30
CA SER A 29 -27.26 22.95 -14.10
C SER A 29 -26.79 22.65 -12.67
N MET A 30 -27.62 22.92 -11.65
CA MET A 30 -27.32 22.61 -10.25
C MET A 30 -27.31 21.11 -9.97
N GLU A 31 -28.23 20.33 -10.54
CA GLU A 31 -28.23 18.85 -10.41
C GLU A 31 -27.00 18.23 -11.09
N GLN A 32 -26.58 18.76 -12.24
CA GLN A 32 -25.37 18.33 -12.92
C GLN A 32 -24.11 18.72 -12.13
N THR A 33 -23.99 19.96 -11.67
CA THR A 33 -22.89 20.43 -10.81
C THR A 33 -22.80 19.61 -9.52
N PHE A 34 -23.94 19.24 -8.92
CA PHE A 34 -23.96 18.38 -7.74
C PHE A 34 -23.51 16.95 -8.05
N ASN A 35 -23.94 16.36 -9.18
CA ASN A 35 -23.48 15.04 -9.62
C ASN A 35 -21.97 15.05 -9.94
N ASP A 36 -21.46 16.11 -10.56
CA ASP A 36 -20.04 16.28 -10.87
C ASP A 36 -19.21 16.50 -9.61
N LEU A 37 -19.64 17.35 -8.68
CA LEU A 37 -18.98 17.53 -7.38
C LEU A 37 -19.04 16.25 -6.52
N CYS A 38 -20.10 15.45 -6.59
CA CYS A 38 -20.15 14.13 -5.95
C CYS A 38 -19.21 13.13 -6.63
N ASN A 39 -19.04 13.20 -7.95
CA ASN A 39 -18.06 12.39 -8.69
C ASN A 39 -16.61 12.84 -8.46
N GLU A 40 -16.38 14.15 -8.28
CA GLU A 40 -15.05 14.75 -8.09
C GLU A 40 -14.58 14.71 -6.63
N ARG A 41 -15.50 14.85 -5.66
CA ARG A 41 -15.23 14.56 -4.24
C ARG A 41 -14.94 13.08 -4.00
N ARG A 42 -15.42 12.20 -4.89
CA ARG A 42 -14.98 10.79 -4.99
C ARG A 42 -13.55 10.65 -5.52
N GLN A 43 -12.95 11.69 -6.11
CA GLN A 43 -11.62 11.64 -6.74
C GLN A 43 -10.51 12.43 -6.02
N GLN A 44 -10.79 13.43 -5.17
CA GLN A 44 -9.77 14.47 -4.86
C GLN A 44 -9.23 14.71 -3.41
N PRO A 45 -9.70 14.12 -2.30
CA PRO A 45 -8.97 14.24 -1.03
C PRO A 45 -7.99 13.07 -0.78
N VAL A 46 -8.37 11.85 -1.18
CA VAL A 46 -7.63 10.63 -0.86
C VAL A 46 -6.31 10.54 -1.62
N ARG A 47 -6.27 10.90 -2.91
CA ARG A 47 -5.06 10.75 -3.75
C ARG A 47 -3.92 11.69 -3.32
N LYS A 48 -4.27 12.88 -2.83
CA LYS A 48 -3.32 13.88 -2.31
C LYS A 48 -2.84 13.51 -0.91
N LEU A 49 -3.74 13.03 -0.05
CA LEU A 49 -3.41 12.48 1.26
C LEU A 49 -2.56 11.21 1.13
N PHE A 50 -2.88 10.33 0.18
CA PHE A 50 -2.14 9.12 -0.18
C PHE A 50 -0.74 9.46 -0.65
N GLY A 51 -0.59 10.42 -1.57
CA GLY A 51 0.73 10.89 -2.02
C GLY A 51 1.57 11.44 -0.87
N PHE A 52 0.95 12.21 0.04
CA PHE A 52 1.61 12.75 1.23
C PHE A 52 1.99 11.65 2.25
N VAL A 53 1.08 10.73 2.54
CA VAL A 53 1.31 9.59 3.45
C VAL A 53 2.42 8.70 2.86
N LEU A 54 2.31 8.28 1.60
CA LEU A 54 3.36 7.51 0.92
C LEU A 54 4.70 8.24 0.94
N TRP A 55 4.72 9.54 0.68
CA TRP A 55 5.95 10.32 0.71
C TRP A 55 6.59 10.34 2.10
N LEU A 56 5.79 10.59 3.15
CA LEU A 56 6.25 10.61 4.54
C LEU A 56 6.71 9.21 5.03
N PHE A 57 6.07 8.16 4.53
CA PHE A 57 6.48 6.77 4.73
C PHE A 57 7.75 6.40 3.95
N LEU A 58 7.91 6.92 2.73
CA LEU A 58 9.11 6.70 1.93
C LEU A 58 10.32 7.35 2.61
N GLU A 59 10.15 8.56 3.14
CA GLU A 59 11.20 9.30 3.84
C GLU A 59 11.61 8.59 5.14
N THR A 60 10.65 8.10 5.92
CA THR A 60 10.93 7.32 7.14
C THR A 60 11.52 5.96 6.84
N ALA A 61 11.03 5.23 5.82
CA ALA A 61 11.58 3.95 5.40
C ALA A 61 13.02 4.09 4.88
N VAL A 62 13.32 5.11 4.07
CA VAL A 62 14.69 5.42 3.61
C VAL A 62 15.59 5.72 4.80
N GLY A 63 15.11 6.49 5.79
CA GLY A 63 15.84 6.76 7.03
C GLY A 63 16.21 5.50 7.80
N ILE A 64 15.25 4.58 7.98
CA ILE A 64 15.44 3.33 8.72
C ILE A 64 16.35 2.37 7.95
N ILE A 65 16.17 2.23 6.63
CA ILE A 65 17.03 1.41 5.77
C ILE A 65 18.47 1.95 5.81
N LYS A 66 18.66 3.26 5.67
CA LYS A 66 19.98 3.89 5.73
C LYS A 66 20.67 3.61 7.07
N GLU A 67 19.94 3.69 8.17
CA GLU A 67 20.45 3.41 9.51
C GLU A 67 20.76 1.92 9.74
N HIS A 68 19.91 1.02 9.24
CA HIS A 68 20.16 -0.43 9.32
C HIS A 68 21.29 -0.89 8.40
N VAL A 69 21.42 -0.34 7.20
CA VAL A 69 22.56 -0.57 6.31
C VAL A 69 23.85 -0.09 6.96
N ARG A 70 23.82 1.03 7.69
CA ARG A 70 24.96 1.54 8.46
C ARG A 70 25.33 0.64 9.64
N ARG A 71 24.35 0.08 10.37
CA ARG A 71 24.62 -0.92 11.41
C ARG A 71 25.20 -2.22 10.85
N ILE A 72 24.72 -2.69 9.70
CA ILE A 72 25.32 -3.84 9.00
C ILE A 72 26.76 -3.54 8.58
N ARG A 73 27.09 -2.28 8.30
CA ARG A 73 28.46 -1.81 7.97
C ARG A 73 29.43 -1.91 9.16
N GLN A 74 28.94 -2.03 10.40
CA GLN A 74 29.77 -1.90 11.62
C GLN A 74 30.17 -3.21 12.30
N GLY A 75 29.86 -4.38 11.71
CA GLY A 75 30.66 -5.60 11.92
C GLY A 75 30.74 -6.19 13.33
N ASP A 76 29.62 -6.34 14.06
CA ASP A 76 29.65 -7.05 15.35
C ASP A 76 29.12 -8.49 15.21
N MET A 77 30.04 -9.45 15.37
CA MET A 77 30.02 -10.76 14.71
C MET A 77 29.28 -11.87 15.47
N MET A 78 28.77 -11.65 16.70
CA MET A 78 28.44 -12.79 17.59
C MET A 78 26.94 -12.98 17.96
N LYS A 79 26.01 -12.17 17.44
CA LYS A 79 24.54 -12.33 17.66
C LYS A 79 23.74 -12.55 16.35
N ALA A 80 24.41 -12.92 15.26
CA ALA A 80 23.92 -12.73 13.90
C ALA A 80 22.69 -13.57 13.46
N ILE A 81 22.36 -14.66 14.17
CA ILE A 81 21.31 -15.60 13.71
C ILE A 81 19.93 -15.23 14.28
N THR A 82 19.83 -14.91 15.58
CA THR A 82 18.57 -14.45 16.20
C THR A 82 18.28 -12.96 15.94
N THR A 83 19.32 -12.15 15.78
CA THR A 83 19.19 -10.74 15.34
C THR A 83 19.01 -10.63 13.82
N GLY A 84 19.32 -11.69 13.07
CA GLY A 84 19.29 -11.75 11.62
C GLY A 84 17.88 -11.73 11.03
N LEU A 85 16.88 -12.24 11.76
CA LEU A 85 15.47 -12.23 11.32
C LEU A 85 14.69 -11.00 11.78
N ARG A 86 15.09 -10.40 12.91
CA ARG A 86 14.42 -9.23 13.50
C ARG A 86 14.50 -8.01 12.58
N SER A 87 15.66 -7.76 11.97
CA SER A 87 15.82 -6.61 11.06
C SER A 87 15.00 -6.78 9.77
N PRO A 88 15.04 -7.91 9.05
CA PRO A 88 14.14 -8.20 7.94
C PRO A 88 12.65 -8.10 8.30
N ALA A 89 12.26 -8.63 9.46
CA ALA A 89 10.88 -8.55 9.95
C ALA A 89 10.42 -7.11 10.17
N LEU A 90 11.25 -6.27 10.78
CA LEU A 90 10.95 -4.85 11.00
C LEU A 90 10.88 -4.09 9.68
N ILE A 91 11.85 -4.29 8.78
CA ILE A 91 11.87 -3.63 7.46
C ILE A 91 10.63 -4.02 6.67
N SER A 92 10.30 -5.32 6.65
CA SER A 92 9.09 -5.82 5.99
C SER A 92 7.82 -5.22 6.61
N PHE A 93 7.75 -5.14 7.94
CA PHE A 93 6.62 -4.57 8.65
C PHE A 93 6.42 -3.10 8.30
N ILE A 94 7.49 -2.31 8.31
CA ILE A 94 7.47 -0.89 7.93
C ILE A 94 7.00 -0.71 6.50
N LEU A 95 7.38 -1.61 5.58
CA LEU A 95 6.99 -1.55 4.18
C LEU A 95 5.48 -1.77 3.97
N VAL A 96 4.88 -2.64 4.78
CA VAL A 96 3.45 -2.99 4.69
C VAL A 96 2.55 -2.02 5.47
N LEU A 97 3.08 -1.42 6.53
CA LEU A 97 2.34 -0.50 7.41
C LEU A 97 1.57 0.64 6.70
N PRO A 98 2.10 1.35 5.69
CA PRO A 98 1.34 2.39 4.99
C PRO A 98 0.08 1.84 4.32
N PHE A 99 0.16 0.66 3.70
CA PHE A 99 -0.99 0.02 3.04
C PHE A 99 -2.03 -0.42 4.07
N MET A 100 -1.57 -0.96 5.21
CA MET A 100 -2.43 -1.33 6.33
C MET A 100 -3.17 -0.12 6.92
N ALA A 101 -2.46 1.00 7.10
CA ALA A 101 -3.05 2.25 7.58
C ALA A 101 -4.05 2.83 6.59
N LEU A 102 -3.76 2.78 5.29
CA LEU A 102 -4.66 3.25 4.23
C LEU A 102 -5.96 2.46 4.20
N GLU A 103 -5.88 1.12 4.21
CA GLU A 103 -7.07 0.26 4.26
C GLU A 103 -7.92 0.55 5.50
N ALA A 104 -7.30 0.65 6.67
CA ALA A 104 -8.00 0.93 7.93
C ALA A 104 -8.66 2.33 7.97
N LEU A 105 -8.03 3.34 7.35
CA LEU A 105 -8.54 4.72 7.34
C LEU A 105 -9.60 4.95 6.27
N LEU A 106 -9.43 4.37 5.08
CA LEU A 106 -10.25 4.65 3.90
C LEU A 106 -11.38 3.64 3.74
N ASN A 107 -11.24 2.44 4.30
CA ASN A 107 -12.20 1.36 4.15
C ASN A 107 -12.61 0.73 5.49
N PRO A 108 -13.11 1.52 6.46
CA PRO A 108 -13.48 1.01 7.78
C PRO A 108 -14.65 0.01 7.76
N ALA A 109 -15.45 -0.03 6.69
CA ALA A 109 -16.55 -0.97 6.52
C ALA A 109 -16.09 -2.39 6.12
N ASN A 110 -15.01 -2.51 5.34
CA ASN A 110 -14.41 -3.80 4.98
C ASN A 110 -13.55 -4.40 6.10
N ALA A 111 -13.22 -3.62 7.13
CA ALA A 111 -12.56 -4.13 8.33
C ALA A 111 -13.38 -5.23 9.06
N GLY A 112 -14.65 -5.45 8.67
CA GLY A 112 -15.46 -6.58 9.12
C GLY A 112 -14.96 -7.96 8.63
N GLY A 113 -14.23 -8.00 7.51
CA GLY A 113 -13.57 -9.20 6.98
C GLY A 113 -12.20 -9.43 7.61
N ALA A 114 -12.14 -9.61 8.94
CA ALA A 114 -10.88 -9.68 9.68
C ALA A 114 -9.92 -10.75 9.12
N LEU A 115 -10.45 -11.90 8.68
CA LEU A 115 -9.65 -12.98 8.10
C LEU A 115 -8.97 -12.57 6.79
N ASP A 116 -9.69 -11.95 5.85
CA ASP A 116 -9.13 -11.52 4.57
C ASP A 116 -8.09 -10.42 4.76
N PHE A 117 -8.34 -9.51 5.71
CA PHE A 117 -7.37 -8.50 6.13
C PHE A 117 -6.08 -9.15 6.65
N PHE A 118 -6.16 -10.07 7.61
CA PHE A 118 -4.98 -10.73 8.16
C PHE A 118 -4.25 -11.59 7.13
N LEU A 119 -4.96 -12.26 6.24
CA LEU A 119 -4.37 -13.07 5.17
C LEU A 119 -3.63 -12.19 4.16
N LEU A 120 -4.26 -11.14 3.65
CA LEU A 120 -3.65 -10.22 2.68
C LEU A 120 -2.39 -9.57 3.26
N PHE A 121 -2.50 -8.93 4.42
CA PHE A 121 -1.36 -8.25 5.03
C PHE A 121 -0.31 -9.22 5.56
N GLY A 122 -0.70 -10.43 5.97
CA GLY A 122 0.22 -11.50 6.34
C GLY A 122 1.08 -11.96 5.16
N VAL A 123 0.47 -12.22 4.00
CA VAL A 123 1.19 -12.57 2.76
C VAL A 123 2.04 -11.41 2.27
N LEU A 124 1.49 -10.19 2.28
CA LEU A 124 2.18 -8.98 1.84
C LEU A 124 3.41 -8.66 2.71
N TRP A 125 3.40 -9.08 3.98
CA TRP A 125 4.53 -8.98 4.90
C TRP A 125 5.53 -10.14 4.75
N LEU A 126 5.04 -11.36 4.53
CA LEU A 126 5.90 -12.54 4.45
C LEU A 126 6.79 -12.53 3.19
N LEU A 127 6.26 -12.06 2.06
CA LEU A 127 7.02 -11.96 0.80
C LEU A 127 8.29 -11.08 0.91
N PRO A 128 8.22 -9.80 1.33
CA PRO A 128 9.40 -8.97 1.50
C PRO A 128 10.34 -9.46 2.62
N LEU A 129 9.80 -10.11 3.66
CA LEU A 129 10.62 -10.77 4.68
C LEU A 129 11.51 -11.85 4.04
N VAL A 130 10.91 -12.78 3.30
CA VAL A 130 11.62 -13.87 2.62
C VAL A 130 12.62 -13.30 1.59
N PHE A 131 12.22 -12.27 0.84
CA PHE A 131 13.09 -11.57 -0.10
C PHE A 131 14.37 -11.06 0.58
N ILE A 132 14.23 -10.34 1.70
CA ILE A 132 15.38 -9.76 2.42
C ILE A 132 16.27 -10.88 2.99
N VAL A 133 15.68 -11.94 3.53
CA VAL A 133 16.43 -13.09 4.09
C VAL A 133 17.27 -13.78 3.01
N ILE A 134 16.75 -13.93 1.80
CA ILE A 134 17.47 -14.55 0.67
C ILE A 134 18.51 -13.60 0.08
N LEU A 135 18.21 -12.30 0.00
CA LEU A 135 19.11 -11.28 -0.53
C LEU A 135 20.31 -11.02 0.39
N ALA A 136 20.13 -11.08 1.71
CA ALA A 136 21.17 -10.78 2.69
C ALA A 136 22.49 -11.57 2.48
N PRO A 137 22.51 -12.91 2.35
CA PRO A 137 23.73 -13.65 2.09
C PRO A 137 24.33 -13.36 0.70
N VAL A 138 23.50 -13.08 -0.32
CA VAL A 138 23.97 -12.74 -1.67
C VAL A 138 24.77 -11.44 -1.65
N VAL A 139 24.23 -10.41 -1.00
CA VAL A 139 24.89 -9.11 -0.85
C VAL A 139 26.16 -9.22 0.00
N ARG A 140 26.14 -10.03 1.07
CA ARG A 140 27.31 -10.26 1.93
C ARG A 140 28.44 -10.96 1.18
N ASN A 141 28.13 -12.02 0.43
CA ASN A 141 29.13 -12.76 -0.35
C ASN A 141 29.77 -11.87 -1.42
N GLY A 142 28.97 -11.03 -2.10
CA GLY A 142 29.52 -10.09 -3.07
C GLY A 142 30.36 -8.97 -2.46
N ARG A 143 29.98 -8.47 -1.27
CA ARG A 143 30.80 -7.46 -0.56
C ARG A 143 32.10 -8.02 0.00
N ALA A 144 32.14 -9.29 0.37
CA ALA A 144 33.34 -9.94 0.91
C ALA A 144 34.40 -10.22 -0.18
N GLY A 145 34.12 -9.93 -1.45
CA GLY A 145 35.02 -10.25 -2.57
C GLY A 145 35.24 -11.75 -2.77
N ILE A 146 34.53 -12.59 -2.02
CA ILE A 146 34.50 -14.04 -2.19
C ILE A 146 33.93 -14.27 -3.58
N SER A 147 34.58 -15.14 -4.37
CA SER A 147 34.14 -15.38 -5.75
C SER A 147 32.68 -15.86 -5.74
N ILE A 148 31.78 -14.95 -6.09
CA ILE A 148 30.35 -15.23 -6.25
C ILE A 148 30.16 -16.34 -7.30
N MET A 149 31.16 -16.53 -8.17
CA MET A 149 31.28 -17.59 -9.15
C MET A 149 31.66 -18.98 -8.62
N ALA A 150 31.88 -19.17 -7.32
CA ALA A 150 32.15 -20.51 -6.77
C ALA A 150 30.97 -21.48 -6.96
N ASN A 151 29.74 -20.97 -7.07
CA ASN A 151 28.53 -21.76 -7.35
C ASN A 151 27.51 -20.96 -8.19
N PRO A 152 27.73 -20.83 -9.52
CA PRO A 152 26.92 -19.96 -10.38
C PRO A 152 25.46 -20.42 -10.49
N LEU A 153 25.21 -21.74 -10.44
CA LEU A 153 23.86 -22.30 -10.50
C LEU A 153 23.01 -21.91 -9.28
N ASN A 154 23.59 -21.99 -8.07
CA ASN A 154 22.90 -21.61 -6.83
C ASN A 154 22.61 -20.11 -6.79
N LEU A 155 23.55 -19.29 -7.27
CA LEU A 155 23.33 -17.86 -7.41
C LEU A 155 22.19 -17.57 -8.38
N LEU A 156 22.20 -18.19 -9.57
CA LEU A 156 21.16 -18.03 -10.58
C LEU A 156 19.79 -18.40 -10.01
N LEU A 157 19.68 -19.54 -9.32
CA LEU A 157 18.45 -19.99 -8.68
C LEU A 157 17.92 -18.95 -7.66
N ARG A 158 18.81 -18.40 -6.82
CA ARG A 158 18.43 -17.36 -5.84
C ARG A 158 17.95 -16.09 -6.53
N VAL A 159 18.62 -15.65 -7.60
CA VAL A 159 18.23 -14.46 -8.36
C VAL A 159 16.87 -14.66 -9.01
N VAL A 160 16.63 -15.82 -9.63
CA VAL A 160 15.32 -16.18 -10.21
C VAL A 160 14.24 -16.16 -9.12
N PHE A 161 14.51 -16.76 -7.96
CA PHE A 161 13.55 -16.80 -6.87
C PHE A 161 13.23 -15.41 -6.30
N LEU A 162 14.24 -14.55 -6.16
CA LEU A 162 14.07 -13.15 -5.77
C LEU A 162 13.22 -12.38 -6.79
N ALA A 163 13.46 -12.59 -8.09
CA ALA A 163 12.66 -11.98 -9.15
C ALA A 163 11.19 -12.42 -9.07
N LEU A 164 10.93 -13.72 -8.89
CA LEU A 164 9.58 -14.25 -8.72
C LEU A 164 8.85 -13.64 -7.52
N ILE A 165 9.52 -13.54 -6.36
CA ILE A 165 8.95 -12.89 -5.18
C ILE A 165 8.62 -11.42 -5.46
N ALA A 166 9.53 -10.69 -6.10
CA ALA A 166 9.33 -9.28 -6.42
C ALA A 166 8.17 -9.07 -7.40
N THR A 167 8.07 -9.91 -8.44
CA THR A 167 6.97 -9.87 -9.40
C THR A 167 5.63 -10.21 -8.74
N MET A 168 5.58 -11.25 -7.89
CA MET A 168 4.38 -11.63 -7.16
C MET A 168 3.93 -10.51 -6.21
N TRP A 169 4.85 -9.95 -5.43
CA TRP A 169 4.55 -8.87 -4.50
C TRP A 169 4.08 -7.60 -5.21
N GLY A 170 4.74 -7.22 -6.31
CA GLY A 170 4.32 -6.11 -7.15
C GLY A 170 2.95 -6.35 -7.79
N GLY A 171 2.68 -7.57 -8.24
CA GLY A 171 1.38 -7.97 -8.78
C GLY A 171 0.25 -7.80 -7.76
N ILE A 172 0.43 -8.32 -6.54
CA ILE A 172 -0.53 -8.16 -5.44
C ILE A 172 -0.76 -6.68 -5.14
N LEU A 173 0.30 -5.87 -5.07
CA LEU A 173 0.14 -4.45 -4.80
C LEU A 173 -0.62 -3.72 -5.90
N LEU A 174 -0.35 -4.02 -7.18
CA LEU A 174 -1.03 -3.37 -8.30
C LEU A 174 -2.50 -3.76 -8.37
N ASP A 175 -2.79 -5.02 -8.12
CA ASP A 175 -4.14 -5.58 -8.07
C ASP A 175 -4.97 -4.97 -6.93
N GLN A 176 -4.36 -4.83 -5.75
CA GLN A 176 -5.03 -4.33 -4.53
C GLN A 176 -4.93 -2.81 -4.34
N LEU A 177 -4.17 -2.11 -5.19
CA LEU A 177 -4.02 -0.65 -5.12
C LEU A 177 -5.36 0.10 -5.20
N PRO A 178 -6.32 -0.27 -6.08
CA PRO A 178 -7.63 0.35 -6.13
C PRO A 178 -8.39 0.19 -4.80
N CYS A 179 -8.29 -0.98 -4.17
CA CYS A 179 -8.89 -1.27 -2.86
C CYS A 179 -8.36 -0.32 -1.79
N PHE A 180 -7.03 -0.21 -1.69
CA PHE A 180 -6.36 0.65 -0.71
C PHE A 180 -6.69 2.13 -0.90
N LEU A 181 -7.09 2.53 -2.11
CA LEU A 181 -7.52 3.89 -2.43
C LEU A 181 -9.00 4.13 -2.11
N GLY A 182 -9.72 3.15 -1.57
CA GLY A 182 -11.13 3.23 -1.22
C GLY A 182 -12.06 3.23 -2.43
N VAL A 183 -11.61 2.69 -3.57
CA VAL A 183 -12.50 2.45 -4.71
C VAL A 183 -13.52 1.37 -4.26
N PRO A 184 -14.83 1.57 -4.45
CA PRO A 184 -15.82 0.57 -4.08
C PRO A 184 -15.94 -0.53 -5.15
N ASN A 185 -16.19 -1.78 -4.71
CA ASN A 185 -16.18 -3.01 -5.53
C ASN A 185 -14.83 -3.21 -6.25
N CYS A 186 -13.81 -3.61 -5.50
CA CYS A 186 -12.47 -3.87 -6.05
C CYS A 186 -12.15 -5.37 -6.10
N ASP A 187 -13.19 -6.18 -6.18
CA ASP A 187 -13.16 -7.64 -6.15
C ASP A 187 -13.08 -8.22 -7.57
#